data_AF-A0A453SKB7-F1
#
_entry.id   AF-A0A453SKB7-F1
#
_cell.length_a   1.000
_cell.length_b   1.000
_cell.length_c   1.000
_cell.angle_alpha   90.00
_cell.angle_beta   90.00
_cell.angle_gamma   90.00
#
_symmetry.space_group_name_H-M   'P 1'
#
loop_
_entity.id
_entity.type
_entity.pdbx_description
1 polymer ?
#
loop_
_entity_poly.entity_id
_entity_poly.type
_entity_poly.pdbx_seq_one_letter_code
_entity_poly.pdbx_strand_id
1 'polypeptide(L)'
;LEMMEKAIFSDKKNPLPKYQKALILVGLQKYQEALDELERLREIAPHESSMYALMGKIYKQLNILDKAVFCFGVALDLKPPAADLAIIKVFCNGESTPSR
;
A
#
# COMPACT_ATOMS: atom_id res chain seq x y z
N LEU A 1 5.04 -24.83 -23.94
CA LEU A 1 4.42 -23.50 -24.10
C LEU A 1 3.01 -23.43 -23.48
N GLU A 2 2.29 -24.55 -23.31
CA GLU A 2 0.95 -24.59 -22.68
C GLU A 2 0.91 -24.41 -21.14
N MET A 3 2.05 -24.37 -20.44
CA MET A 3 2.06 -24.16 -18.98
C MET A 3 1.96 -22.67 -18.57
N MET A 4 2.28 -21.74 -19.47
CA MET A 4 2.19 -20.31 -19.16
C MET A 4 0.74 -19.81 -19.14
N GLU A 5 -0.11 -20.29 -20.04
CA GLU A 5 -1.52 -19.83 -20.11
C GLU A 5 -2.39 -20.36 -18.95
N LYS A 6 -2.04 -21.51 -18.36
CA LYS A 6 -2.73 -22.05 -17.17
C LYS A 6 -2.39 -21.31 -15.87
N ALA A 7 -1.21 -20.69 -15.77
CA ALA A 7 -0.86 -19.81 -14.66
C ALA A 7 -1.74 -18.56 -14.71
N ILE A 8 -1.89 -17.96 -15.90
CA ILE A 8 -2.69 -16.74 -16.13
C ILE A 8 -4.19 -16.98 -15.86
N PHE A 9 -4.70 -18.21 -16.04
CA PHE A 9 -6.09 -18.52 -15.70
C PHE A 9 -6.32 -18.79 -14.19
N SER A 10 -5.27 -19.17 -13.45
CA SER A 10 -5.30 -19.26 -11.97
C SER A 10 -5.10 -17.89 -11.30
N ASP A 11 -4.74 -16.86 -12.08
CA ASP A 11 -4.30 -15.53 -11.65
C ASP A 11 -5.42 -14.55 -11.32
N LYS A 12 -6.71 -14.95 -11.45
CA LYS A 12 -7.85 -14.06 -11.12
C LYS A 12 -7.91 -13.63 -9.65
N LYS A 13 -7.12 -14.28 -8.78
CA LYS A 13 -6.91 -13.94 -7.37
C LYS A 13 -5.53 -13.36 -7.07
N ASN A 14 -4.70 -13.09 -8.08
CA ASN A 14 -3.37 -12.57 -7.81
C ASN A 14 -3.47 -11.08 -7.42
N PRO A 15 -3.04 -10.71 -6.20
CA PRO A 15 -3.10 -9.33 -5.76
C PRO A 15 -2.11 -8.41 -6.49
N LEU A 16 -1.09 -8.98 -7.13
CA LEU A 16 -0.02 -8.23 -7.83
C LEU A 16 -0.53 -7.21 -8.87
N PRO A 17 -1.34 -7.57 -9.88
CA PRO A 17 -1.80 -6.62 -10.88
C PRO A 17 -2.65 -5.48 -10.31
N LYS A 18 -3.44 -5.74 -9.27
CA LYS A 18 -4.23 -4.71 -8.58
C LYS A 18 -3.35 -3.74 -7.79
N TYR A 19 -2.32 -4.26 -7.10
CA TYR A 19 -1.34 -3.44 -6.41
C TYR A 19 -0.55 -2.55 -7.38
N GLN A 20 -0.11 -3.11 -8.50
CA GLN A 20 0.56 -2.34 -9.56
C GLN A 20 -0.34 -1.25 -10.14
N LYS A 21 -1.62 -1.55 -10.38
CA LYS A 21 -2.61 -0.56 -10.83
C LYS A 21 -2.75 0.59 -9.81
N ALA A 22 -2.85 0.27 -8.52
CA ALA A 22 -2.90 1.29 -7.46
C ALA A 22 -1.64 2.18 -7.49
N LEU A 23 -0.44 1.62 -7.62
CA LEU A 23 0.80 2.39 -7.74
C LEU A 23 0.78 3.37 -8.92
N ILE A 24 0.31 2.93 -10.09
CA ILE A 24 0.16 3.79 -11.26
C ILE A 24 -0.84 4.92 -10.98
N LEU A 25 -1.99 4.60 -10.38
CA LEU A 25 -3.01 5.59 -10.00
C LEU A 25 -2.47 6.64 -9.03
N VAL A 26 -1.64 6.23 -8.06
CA VAL A 26 -0.93 7.16 -7.16
C VAL A 26 0.02 8.07 -7.93
N GLY A 27 0.77 7.52 -8.90
CA GLY A 27 1.62 8.32 -9.79
C GLY A 27 0.82 9.33 -10.63
N LEU A 28 -0.42 8.99 -10.99
CA LEU A 28 -1.37 9.87 -11.68
C LEU A 28 -2.13 10.83 -10.74
N GLN A 29 -1.79 10.86 -9.44
CA GLN A 29 -2.49 11.63 -8.41
C GLN A 29 -3.99 11.27 -8.24
N LYS A 30 -4.41 10.12 -8.76
CA LYS A 30 -5.77 9.57 -8.64
C LYS A 30 -5.91 8.79 -7.33
N TYR A 31 -5.79 9.50 -6.23
CA TYR A 31 -5.72 8.93 -4.89
C TYR A 31 -6.98 8.15 -4.48
N GLN A 32 -8.17 8.64 -4.84
CA GLN A 32 -9.44 7.97 -4.51
C GLN A 32 -9.59 6.63 -5.26
N GLU A 33 -9.30 6.62 -6.56
CA GLU A 33 -9.33 5.38 -7.37
C GLU A 33 -8.29 4.37 -6.87
N ALA A 34 -7.11 4.85 -6.46
CA ALA A 34 -6.07 3.99 -5.90
C ALA A 34 -6.52 3.34 -4.58
N LEU A 35 -7.20 4.09 -3.70
CA LEU A 35 -7.73 3.55 -2.46
C LEU A 35 -8.83 2.50 -2.71
N ASP A 36 -9.74 2.74 -3.66
CA ASP A 36 -10.78 1.77 -4.01
C ASP A 36 -10.19 0.45 -4.50
N GLU A 37 -9.15 0.51 -5.34
CA GLU A 37 -8.46 -0.68 -5.82
C GLU A 37 -7.73 -1.42 -4.68
N LEU A 38 -7.12 -0.69 -3.75
CA LEU A 38 -6.48 -1.26 -2.56
C LEU A 38 -7.49 -1.85 -1.57
N GLU A 39 -8.69 -1.29 -1.43
CA GLU A 39 -9.74 -1.87 -0.60
C GLU A 39 -10.26 -3.19 -1.18
N ARG A 40 -10.45 -3.27 -2.49
CA ARG A 40 -10.76 -4.55 -3.16
C ARG A 40 -9.62 -5.54 -3.06
N LEU A 41 -8.38 -5.05 -2.97
CA LEU A 41 -7.21 -5.90 -2.76
C LEU A 41 -7.21 -6.51 -1.36
N ARG A 42 -7.57 -5.72 -0.35
CA ARG A 42 -7.74 -6.14 1.04
C ARG A 42 -8.71 -7.31 1.18
N GLU A 43 -9.80 -7.32 0.42
CA GLU A 43 -10.78 -8.41 0.43
C GLU A 43 -10.22 -9.73 -0.14
N ILE A 44 -9.25 -9.66 -1.03
CA ILE A 44 -8.67 -10.82 -1.71
C ILE A 44 -7.43 -11.33 -0.95
N ALA A 45 -6.59 -10.42 -0.47
CA ALA A 45 -5.33 -10.71 0.21
C ALA A 45 -5.09 -9.70 1.34
N PRO A 46 -5.71 -9.89 2.52
CA PRO A 46 -5.59 -8.95 3.65
C PRO A 46 -4.21 -8.95 4.33
N HIS A 47 -3.28 -9.82 3.91
CA HIS A 47 -2.02 -10.07 4.61
C HIS A 47 -0.80 -9.41 3.94
N GLU A 48 -1.02 -8.43 3.07
CA GLU A 48 0.05 -7.69 2.40
C GLU A 48 0.34 -6.37 3.12
N SER A 49 1.46 -6.31 3.84
CA SER A 49 1.93 -5.10 4.53
C SER A 49 2.18 -3.93 3.56
N SER A 50 2.58 -4.23 2.32
CA SER A 50 2.84 -3.23 1.27
C SER A 50 1.57 -2.49 0.86
N MET A 51 0.40 -3.15 0.90
CA MET A 51 -0.89 -2.52 0.65
C MET A 51 -1.16 -1.40 1.66
N TYR A 52 -0.99 -1.68 2.95
CA TYR A 52 -1.20 -0.70 4.01
C TYR A 52 -0.17 0.43 3.98
N ALA A 53 1.09 0.13 3.64
CA ALA A 53 2.11 1.15 3.42
C ALA A 53 1.73 2.10 2.28
N LEU A 54 1.21 1.57 1.16
CA LEU A 54 0.75 2.39 0.05
C LEU A 54 -0.49 3.23 0.41
N MET A 55 -1.46 2.66 1.13
CA MET A 55 -2.61 3.44 1.66
C MET A 55 -2.14 4.57 2.57
N GLY A 56 -1.18 4.31 3.47
CA GLY A 56 -0.61 5.34 4.34
C GLY A 56 0.05 6.47 3.54
N LYS A 57 0.77 6.13 2.47
CA LYS A 57 1.35 7.12 1.55
C LYS A 57 0.28 7.95 0.84
N ILE A 58 -0.81 7.33 0.40
CA ILE A 58 -1.94 8.04 -0.23
C ILE A 58 -2.61 8.98 0.77
N TYR A 59 -2.92 8.51 1.98
CA TYR A 59 -3.53 9.36 3.01
C TYR A 59 -2.64 10.52 3.41
N LYS A 60 -1.32 10.33 3.44
CA LYS A 60 -0.36 11.43 3.61
C LYS A 60 -0.49 12.48 2.50
N GLN A 61 -0.60 12.05 1.23
CA GLN A 61 -0.81 12.98 0.10
C GLN A 61 -2.16 13.70 0.16
N LEU A 62 -3.18 13.04 0.72
CA LEU A 62 -4.50 13.64 0.97
C LEU A 62 -4.54 14.52 2.23
N ASN A 63 -3.43 14.68 2.94
CA ASN A 63 -3.32 15.41 4.20
C ASN A 63 -4.21 14.83 5.33
N ILE A 64 -4.51 13.53 5.28
CA ILE A 64 -5.28 12.81 6.29
C ILE A 64 -4.29 12.01 7.16
N LEU A 65 -3.59 12.70 8.05
CA LEU A 65 -2.50 12.12 8.83
C LEU A 65 -2.96 11.02 9.78
N ASP A 66 -4.13 11.16 10.41
CA ASP A 66 -4.68 10.14 11.33
C ASP A 66 -4.79 8.77 10.66
N LYS A 67 -5.36 8.74 9.45
CA LYS A 67 -5.48 7.50 8.67
C LYS A 67 -4.13 7.01 8.17
N ALA A 68 -3.23 7.92 7.81
CA ALA A 68 -1.88 7.55 7.38
C ALA A 68 -1.11 6.84 8.49
N VAL A 69 -1.12 7.40 9.71
CA VAL A 69 -0.50 6.79 10.90
C VAL A 69 -1.10 5.43 11.20
N PHE A 70 -2.43 5.31 11.17
CA PHE A 70 -3.11 4.03 11.39
C PHE A 70 -2.67 2.97 10.37
N CYS A 71 -2.69 3.30 9.07
CA CYS A 71 -2.27 2.38 8.02
C CYS A 71 -0.79 1.98 8.15
N PHE A 72 0.09 2.93 8.48
CA PHE A 72 1.49 2.63 8.71
C PHE A 72 1.73 1.77 9.95
N GLY A 73 0.95 1.95 11.02
CA GLY A 73 0.95 1.07 12.19
C GLY A 73 0.60 -0.37 11.81
N VAL A 74 -0.50 -0.56 11.10
CA VAL A 74 -0.90 -1.90 10.60
C VAL A 74 0.17 -2.50 9.69
N ALA A 75 0.77 -1.70 8.81
CA ALA A 75 1.86 -2.16 7.95
C ALA A 75 3.06 -2.64 8.77
N LEU A 76 3.43 -1.95 9.86
CA LEU A 76 4.51 -2.32 10.77
C LEU A 76 4.23 -3.64 11.49
N ASP A 77 3.01 -3.83 11.99
CA ASP A 77 2.57 -5.08 12.62
C ASP A 77 2.67 -6.28 11.65
N LEU A 78 2.33 -6.05 10.37
CA LEU A 78 2.42 -7.05 9.30
C LEU A 78 3.83 -7.28 8.75
N LYS A 79 4.87 -6.66 9.35
CA LYS A 79 6.27 -6.73 8.90
C LYS A 79 6.43 -6.26 7.44
N PRO A 80 6.55 -4.94 7.21
CA PRO A 80 6.73 -4.40 5.89
C PRO A 80 8.13 -4.72 5.37
N PRO A 81 8.32 -4.83 4.04
CA PRO A 81 9.64 -4.96 3.46
C PRO A 81 10.50 -3.75 3.83
N ALA A 82 11.83 -3.91 3.80
CA ALA A 82 12.76 -2.85 4.20
C ALA A 82 12.53 -1.50 3.50
N ALA A 83 12.08 -1.53 2.24
CA ALA A 83 11.73 -0.35 1.46
C ALA A 83 10.59 0.46 2.10
N ASP A 84 9.49 -0.20 2.45
CA ASP A 84 8.32 0.44 3.08
C ASP A 84 8.61 0.82 4.52
N LEU A 85 9.37 -0.02 5.25
CA LEU A 85 9.80 0.27 6.62
C LEU A 85 10.58 1.59 6.70
N ALA A 86 11.47 1.87 5.75
CA ALA A 86 12.22 3.12 5.70
C ALA A 86 11.27 4.32 5.52
N ILE A 87 10.27 4.21 4.64
CA ILE A 87 9.27 5.26 4.40
C ILE A 87 8.44 5.52 5.65
N ILE A 88 7.97 4.46 6.31
CA ILE A 88 7.17 4.54 7.53
C ILE A 88 7.98 5.23 8.65
N LYS A 89 9.24 4.80 8.85
CA LYS A 89 10.13 5.43 9.84
C LYS A 89 10.41 6.88 9.53
N VAL A 90 10.64 7.24 8.27
CA VAL A 90 10.85 8.65 7.87
C VAL A 90 9.60 9.48 8.18
N PHE A 91 8.41 8.94 7.95
CA PHE A 91 7.15 9.61 8.29
C PHE A 91 7.00 9.81 9.81
N CYS A 92 7.16 8.75 10.62
CA CYS A 92 7.04 8.84 12.08
C CYS A 92 8.16 9.66 12.74
N ASN A 93 9.39 9.57 12.24
CA ASN A 93 10.52 10.35 12.76
C ASN A 93 10.47 11.82 12.35
N GLY A 94 9.81 12.15 11.24
CA GLY A 94 9.57 13.55 10.84
C GLY A 94 8.69 14.32 11.82
N GLU A 95 7.80 13.64 12.54
CA GLU A 95 7.03 14.19 13.67
C GLU A 95 7.87 14.27 14.96
N SER A 96 8.98 13.55 15.02
CA SER A 96 9.85 13.41 16.19
C SER A 96 11.01 14.42 16.23
N THR A 97 11.00 15.48 15.41
CA THR A 97 11.81 16.66 15.73
C THR A 97 11.01 17.52 16.70
N PRO A 98 11.23 17.44 18.03
CA PRO A 98 10.79 18.51 18.89
C PRO A 98 11.58 19.73 18.45
N SER A 99 10.86 20.72 17.94
CA SER A 99 11.36 22.09 17.88
C SER A 99 11.86 22.46 19.28
N ARG A 100 13.17 22.45 19.47
CA ARG A 100 13.81 23.09 20.61
C ARG A 100 15.19 23.59 20.26
#